data_AF-A0A1G8BF39-F1
#
_entry.id   AF-A0A1G8BF39-F1
#
_cell.length_a   1.000
_cell.length_b   1.000
_cell.length_c   1.000
_cell.angle_alpha   90.00
_cell.angle_beta   90.00
_cell.angle_gamma   90.00
#
_symmetry.space_group_name_H-M   'P 1'
#
loop_
_entity.id
_entity.type
_entity.pdbx_description
1 polymer ?
#
loop_
_entity_poly.entity_id
_entity_poly.type
_entity_poly.pdbx_seq_one_letter_code
_entity_poly.pdbx_strand_id
1 'polypeptide(L)'
;MEFIDGIKISDIEKLKAHQIDPVQIGNVGVDLYLKQILEYGFFHADPHPGNIFVMPNSGQICFIDFGMMGTIMPNDEEALGELLLNFMRKDTKKIIPILEKIAIKTEIPDYKKLEYDLYELIEDVSNTSIKSIKLEAVIEKFKNVLYQNKVTLPHYLYMLMRALVIIEGVGLKLDPNFNINTNLQPFMATISRKKFSIKRLLKKNWTRVQNINALIDTLPEDVNSIIHKIKDGKLTIIHDIKGLEELRHSLNKASNRLVVAIIIAALSIGSALLVIADMPPKVKGIPLLGAIGFTLSAILGFIVVISIFRNNKL
;
A
#
# COMPACT_ATOMS: atom_id res chain seq x y z
N MET A 1 -36.92 12.81 19.43
CA MET A 1 -37.05 13.39 18.08
C MET A 1 -38.29 14.26 18.08
N GLU A 2 -38.21 15.42 17.43
CA GLU A 2 -39.40 16.23 17.15
C GLU A 2 -40.18 15.57 16.01
N PHE A 3 -41.50 15.78 15.97
CA PHE A 3 -42.33 15.29 14.87
C PHE A 3 -42.11 16.16 13.63
N ILE A 4 -41.79 15.52 12.51
CA ILE A 4 -41.58 16.19 11.23
C ILE A 4 -42.77 15.92 10.31
N ASP A 5 -43.63 16.93 10.15
CA ASP A 5 -44.74 16.91 9.19
C ASP A 5 -44.26 17.39 7.80
N GLY A 6 -43.52 16.51 7.13
CA GLY A 6 -42.94 16.81 5.82
C GLY A 6 -43.56 16.02 4.66
N ILE A 7 -43.25 16.44 3.45
CA ILE A 7 -43.56 15.71 2.22
C ILE A 7 -42.41 14.76 1.92
N LYS A 8 -42.68 13.46 1.67
CA LYS A 8 -41.62 12.53 1.23
C LYS A 8 -40.97 13.06 -0.05
N ILE A 9 -39.64 13.02 -0.14
CA ILE A 9 -38.92 13.55 -1.31
C ILE A 9 -39.34 12.88 -2.63
N SER A 10 -39.80 11.62 -2.58
CA SER A 10 -40.28 10.89 -3.76
C SER A 10 -41.71 11.26 -4.20
N ASP A 11 -42.47 12.04 -3.42
CA ASP A 11 -43.85 12.41 -3.69
C ASP A 11 -43.93 13.70 -4.53
N ILE A 12 -43.57 13.57 -5.81
CA ILE A 12 -43.41 14.69 -6.76
C ILE A 12 -44.71 15.49 -6.90
N GLU A 13 -45.86 14.82 -6.91
CA GLU A 13 -47.16 15.46 -7.04
C GLU A 13 -47.45 16.37 -5.87
N LYS A 14 -47.19 15.92 -4.64
CA LYS A 14 -47.35 16.77 -3.45
C LYS A 14 -46.34 17.91 -3.39
N LEU A 15 -45.09 17.69 -3.81
CA LEU A 15 -44.10 18.77 -3.90
C LEU A 15 -44.61 19.89 -4.82
N LYS A 16 -45.08 19.53 -6.02
CA LYS A 16 -45.66 20.49 -6.97
C LYS A 16 -46.92 21.16 -6.43
N ALA A 17 -47.79 20.43 -5.73
CA ALA A 17 -48.98 20.99 -5.11
C ALA A 17 -48.65 22.07 -4.05
N HIS A 18 -47.48 21.97 -3.41
CA HIS A 18 -46.95 22.97 -2.47
C HIS A 18 -46.04 24.00 -3.15
N GLN A 19 -46.04 24.07 -4.49
CA GLN A 19 -45.21 24.99 -5.29
C GLN A 19 -43.69 24.80 -5.07
N ILE A 20 -43.28 23.60 -4.65
CA ILE A 20 -41.88 23.21 -4.50
C ILE A 20 -41.42 22.57 -5.81
N ASP A 21 -40.36 23.12 -6.40
CA ASP A 21 -39.74 22.58 -7.60
C ASP A 21 -38.89 21.33 -7.29
N PRO A 22 -39.29 20.13 -7.74
CA PRO A 22 -38.53 18.90 -7.52
C PRO A 22 -37.10 18.98 -8.06
N VAL A 23 -36.88 19.69 -9.17
CA VAL A 23 -35.55 19.82 -9.80
C VAL A 23 -34.62 20.62 -8.88
N GLN A 24 -35.12 21.70 -8.27
CA GLN A 24 -34.35 22.46 -7.28
C GLN A 24 -34.03 21.62 -6.04
N ILE A 25 -35.00 20.83 -5.55
CA ILE A 25 -34.77 19.92 -4.41
C ILE A 25 -33.67 18.90 -4.73
N GLY A 26 -33.65 18.35 -5.95
CA GLY A 26 -32.61 17.43 -6.39
C GLY A 26 -31.22 18.07 -6.32
N ASN A 27 -31.09 19.28 -6.86
CA ASN A 27 -29.83 20.04 -6.82
C ASN A 27 -29.37 20.35 -5.38
N VAL A 28 -30.29 20.83 -4.53
CA VAL A 28 -29.99 21.11 -3.12
C VAL A 28 -29.61 19.84 -2.37
N GLY A 29 -30.24 18.71 -2.68
CA GLY A 29 -29.94 17.41 -2.08
C GLY A 29 -28.50 16.95 -2.37
N VAL A 30 -28.04 17.07 -3.62
CA VAL A 30 -26.66 16.75 -3.99
C VAL A 30 -25.68 17.68 -3.28
N ASP A 31 -25.95 18.98 -3.30
CA ASP A 31 -25.09 19.97 -2.64
C ASP A 31 -24.96 19.70 -1.14
N LEU A 32 -26.07 19.36 -0.48
CA LEU A 32 -26.12 18.98 0.92
C LEU A 32 -25.30 17.71 1.18
N TYR A 33 -25.40 16.73 0.30
CA TYR A 33 -24.67 15.46 0.42
C TYR A 33 -23.17 15.62 0.17
N LEU A 34 -22.77 16.47 -0.79
CA LEU A 34 -21.37 16.79 -1.05
C LEU A 34 -20.74 17.59 0.10
N LYS A 35 -21.50 18.50 0.74
CA LYS A 35 -21.04 19.20 1.96
C LYS A 35 -20.83 18.26 3.13
N GLN A 36 -21.75 17.32 3.35
CA GLN A 36 -21.58 16.24 4.33
C GLN A 36 -20.20 15.58 4.18
N ILE A 37 -19.87 15.14 2.97
CA ILE A 37 -18.61 14.43 2.68
C ILE A 37 -17.37 15.35 2.76
N LEU A 38 -17.40 16.50 2.07
CA LEU A 38 -16.21 17.32 1.77
C LEU A 38 -16.03 18.56 2.67
N GLU A 39 -16.97 18.80 3.57
CA GLU A 39 -16.92 19.92 4.50
C GLU A 39 -17.11 19.49 5.96
N TYR A 40 -18.04 18.57 6.21
CA TYR A 40 -18.33 18.12 7.57
C TYR A 40 -17.69 16.78 7.96
N GLY A 41 -17.21 15.99 7.01
CA GLY A 41 -16.51 14.73 7.27
C GLY A 41 -17.42 13.61 7.79
N PHE A 42 -18.73 13.69 7.54
CA PHE A 42 -19.67 12.61 7.82
C PHE A 42 -20.73 12.54 6.71
N PHE A 43 -21.36 11.41 6.51
CA PHE A 43 -22.39 11.27 5.48
C PHE A 43 -23.47 10.29 5.91
N HIS A 44 -24.69 10.52 5.42
CA HIS A 44 -25.77 9.56 5.55
C HIS A 44 -25.53 8.36 4.62
N ALA A 45 -25.26 7.18 5.17
CA ALA A 45 -24.84 5.99 4.41
C ALA A 45 -26.00 5.25 3.72
N ASP A 46 -27.26 5.55 4.08
CA ASP A 46 -28.45 5.02 3.40
C ASP A 46 -29.51 6.10 3.11
N PRO A 47 -29.24 7.07 2.23
CA PRO A 47 -30.12 8.22 2.00
C PRO A 47 -31.34 7.86 1.13
N HIS A 48 -32.03 6.78 1.49
CA HIS A 48 -33.18 6.28 0.77
C HIS A 48 -34.31 7.33 0.81
N PRO A 49 -35.11 7.51 -0.26
CA PRO A 49 -36.16 8.53 -0.29
C PRO A 49 -37.23 8.40 0.81
N GLY A 50 -37.31 7.24 1.47
CA GLY A 50 -38.16 7.06 2.67
C GLY A 50 -37.67 7.81 3.91
N ASN A 51 -36.38 8.15 3.96
CA ASN A 51 -35.72 8.81 5.09
C ASN A 51 -35.53 10.31 4.86
N ILE A 52 -36.00 10.83 3.72
CA ILE A 52 -35.80 12.22 3.30
C ILE A 52 -37.15 12.88 3.07
N PHE A 53 -37.39 13.93 3.82
CA PHE A 53 -38.60 14.74 3.78
C PHE A 53 -38.25 16.15 3.30
N VAL A 54 -39.23 16.81 2.72
CA VAL A 54 -39.16 18.22 2.31
C VAL A 54 -40.23 18.97 3.08
N MET A 55 -39.82 20.03 3.77
CA MET A 55 -40.75 20.85 4.56
C MET A 55 -41.66 21.64 3.62
N PRO A 56 -43.00 21.50 3.71
CA PRO A 56 -43.94 22.11 2.76
C PRO A 56 -43.87 23.64 2.72
N ASN A 57 -43.55 24.28 3.84
CA ASN A 57 -43.56 25.74 3.96
C ASN A 57 -42.22 26.40 3.58
N SER A 58 -41.10 25.69 3.74
CA SER A 58 -39.76 26.24 3.55
C SER A 58 -38.97 25.60 2.42
N GLY A 59 -39.42 24.46 1.87
CA GLY A 59 -38.68 23.70 0.87
C GLY A 59 -37.39 23.06 1.41
N GLN A 60 -37.17 23.07 2.73
CA GLN A 60 -35.96 22.53 3.34
C GLN A 60 -35.97 21.00 3.35
N ILE A 61 -34.82 20.40 3.07
CA ILE A 61 -34.61 18.95 3.14
C ILE A 61 -34.35 18.56 4.60
N CYS A 62 -35.07 17.55 5.09
CA CYS A 62 -34.96 16.98 6.42
C CYS A 62 -34.68 15.48 6.34
N PHE A 63 -33.60 15.03 7.00
CA PHE A 63 -33.33 13.61 7.20
C PHE A 63 -33.96 13.17 8.52
N ILE A 64 -34.72 12.08 8.50
CA ILE A 64 -35.44 11.58 9.70
C ILE A 64 -34.80 10.33 10.31
N ASP A 65 -33.99 9.62 9.53
CA ASP A 65 -33.24 8.45 9.97
C ASP A 65 -31.75 8.80 10.00
N PHE A 66 -31.05 8.31 11.02
CA PHE A 66 -29.60 8.44 11.16
C PHE A 66 -28.99 7.11 11.63
N GLY A 67 -29.71 5.99 11.46
CA GLY A 67 -29.27 4.65 11.86
C GLY A 67 -28.06 4.16 11.05
N MET A 68 -27.83 4.71 9.86
CA MET A 68 -26.67 4.42 9.02
C MET A 68 -25.92 5.70 8.67
N MET A 69 -24.87 6.01 9.44
CA MET A 69 -23.98 7.15 9.23
C MET A 69 -22.55 6.68 9.02
N GLY A 70 -21.85 7.31 8.07
CA GLY A 70 -20.41 7.15 7.88
C GLY A 70 -19.64 8.37 8.38
N THR A 71 -18.44 8.14 8.90
CA THR A 71 -17.50 9.21 9.29
C THR A 71 -16.22 9.07 8.47
N ILE A 72 -15.67 10.20 8.04
CA ILE A 72 -14.46 10.31 7.24
C ILE A 72 -13.43 11.04 8.08
N MET A 73 -12.27 10.42 8.28
CA MET A 73 -11.17 11.06 8.99
C MET A 73 -10.63 12.25 8.17
N PRO A 74 -10.13 13.33 8.80
CA PRO A 74 -9.65 14.52 8.06
C PRO A 74 -8.57 14.22 6.99
N ASN A 75 -7.74 13.20 7.22
CA ASN A 75 -6.72 12.76 6.26
C ASN A 75 -7.31 12.11 5.01
N ASP A 76 -8.43 11.41 5.18
CA ASP A 76 -9.15 10.69 4.13
C ASP A 76 -10.07 11.65 3.37
N GLU A 77 -10.64 12.66 4.03
CA GLU A 77 -11.39 13.75 3.39
C GLU A 77 -10.52 14.46 2.34
N GLU A 78 -9.27 14.81 2.69
CA GLU A 78 -8.32 15.41 1.75
C GLU A 78 -8.02 14.47 0.59
N ALA A 79 -7.80 13.18 0.88
CA ALA A 79 -7.47 12.18 -0.12
C ALA A 79 -8.65 11.91 -1.08
N LEU A 80 -9.89 11.90 -0.59
CA LEU A 80 -11.09 11.77 -1.41
C LEU A 80 -11.30 12.98 -2.32
N GLY A 81 -11.10 14.19 -1.81
CA GLY A 81 -11.13 15.39 -2.63
C GLY A 81 -10.06 15.37 -3.74
N GLU A 82 -8.86 14.87 -3.44
CA GLU A 82 -7.81 14.68 -4.44
C GLU A 82 -8.15 13.59 -5.45
N LEU A 83 -8.76 12.49 -5.02
CA LEU A 83 -9.19 11.40 -5.90
C LEU A 83 -10.22 11.90 -6.91
N LEU A 84 -11.25 12.62 -6.44
CA LEU A 84 -12.26 13.24 -7.32
C LEU A 84 -11.63 14.23 -8.31
N LEU A 85 -10.71 15.08 -7.84
CA LEU A 85 -10.04 16.05 -8.70
C LEU A 85 -9.21 15.39 -9.81
N ASN A 86 -8.45 14.33 -9.48
CA ASN A 86 -7.61 13.64 -10.45
C ASN A 86 -8.45 12.76 -11.40
N PHE A 87 -9.57 12.20 -10.92
CA PHE A 87 -10.54 11.50 -11.76
C PHE A 87 -11.10 12.41 -12.85
N MET A 88 -11.56 13.62 -12.48
CA MET A 88 -12.08 14.61 -13.42
C MET A 88 -11.01 15.14 -14.39
N ARG A 89 -9.75 15.19 -13.96
CA ARG A 89 -8.60 15.59 -14.80
C ARG A 89 -8.04 14.45 -15.64
N LYS A 90 -8.59 13.24 -15.52
CA LYS A 90 -8.08 12.01 -16.15
C LYS A 90 -6.61 11.71 -15.83
N ASP A 91 -6.14 12.10 -14.64
CA ASP A 91 -4.75 11.90 -14.21
C ASP A 91 -4.62 10.60 -13.40
N THR A 92 -4.65 9.46 -14.09
CA THR A 92 -4.58 8.11 -13.49
C THR A 92 -3.31 7.90 -12.66
N LYS A 93 -2.18 8.46 -13.10
CA LYS A 93 -0.90 8.39 -12.39
C LYS A 93 -0.97 8.96 -10.99
N LYS A 94 -1.78 10.02 -10.79
CA LYS A 94 -1.98 10.61 -9.46
C LYS A 94 -3.04 9.89 -8.63
N ILE A 95 -3.94 9.12 -9.24
CA ILE A 95 -4.97 8.37 -8.52
C ILE A 95 -4.36 7.20 -7.74
N ILE A 96 -3.41 6.47 -8.33
CA ILE A 96 -2.77 5.31 -7.70
C ILE A 96 -2.20 5.61 -6.30
N PRO A 97 -1.29 6.59 -6.11
CA PRO A 97 -0.73 6.87 -4.78
C PRO A 97 -1.78 7.35 -3.77
N ILE A 98 -2.89 7.94 -4.23
CA ILE A 98 -4.01 8.34 -3.37
C ILE A 98 -4.76 7.09 -2.90
N LEU A 99 -5.02 6.13 -3.80
CA LEU A 99 -5.64 4.86 -3.46
C LEU A 99 -4.81 4.09 -2.44
N GLU A 100 -3.49 4.03 -2.62
CA GLU A 100 -2.59 3.38 -1.66
C GLU A 100 -2.61 4.04 -0.28
N LYS A 101 -2.75 5.37 -0.23
CA LYS A 101 -2.83 6.11 1.03
C LYS A 101 -4.10 5.78 1.83
N ILE A 102 -5.23 5.59 1.15
CA ILE A 102 -6.54 5.36 1.80
C ILE A 102 -6.82 3.87 2.01
N ALA A 103 -6.24 3.00 1.18
CA ALA A 103 -6.46 1.57 1.25
C ALA A 103 -6.00 0.98 2.59
N ILE A 104 -6.77 0.04 3.12
CA ILE A 104 -6.39 -0.75 4.30
C ILE A 104 -5.27 -1.74 3.92
N LYS A 105 -5.33 -2.25 2.69
CA LYS A 105 -4.40 -3.25 2.19
C LYS A 105 -4.18 -3.08 0.70
N THR A 106 -2.91 -3.05 0.29
CA THR A 106 -2.48 -3.05 -1.10
C THR A 106 -1.47 -4.16 -1.32
N GLU A 107 -1.77 -5.05 -2.27
CA GLU A 107 -0.83 -6.07 -2.76
C GLU A 107 -0.77 -6.00 -4.30
N ILE A 108 -0.55 -4.79 -4.82
CA ILE A 108 -0.65 -4.50 -6.26
C ILE A 108 0.41 -5.35 -7.00
N PRO A 109 -0.02 -6.31 -7.85
CA PRO A 109 0.91 -7.18 -8.55
C PRO A 109 1.61 -6.50 -9.73
N ASP A 110 0.90 -5.58 -10.39
CA ASP A 110 1.39 -4.83 -11.55
C ASP A 110 0.77 -3.42 -11.56
N TYR A 111 1.61 -2.41 -11.28
CA TYR A 111 1.19 -1.01 -11.27
C TYR A 111 0.79 -0.49 -12.66
N LYS A 112 1.43 -0.99 -13.72
CA LYS A 112 1.13 -0.56 -15.08
C LYS A 112 -0.22 -1.09 -15.53
N LYS A 113 -0.55 -2.32 -15.12
CA LYS A 113 -1.90 -2.88 -15.31
C LYS A 113 -2.94 -2.06 -14.57
N LEU A 114 -2.73 -1.75 -13.29
CA LEU A 114 -3.65 -0.90 -12.53
C LEU A 114 -3.84 0.48 -13.19
N GLU A 115 -2.76 1.10 -13.68
CA GLU A 115 -2.83 2.37 -14.42
C GLU A 115 -3.69 2.25 -15.69
N TYR A 116 -3.53 1.15 -16.44
CA TYR A 116 -4.32 0.87 -17.64
C TYR A 116 -5.80 0.63 -17.31
N ASP A 117 -6.10 -0.21 -16.32
CA ASP A 117 -7.47 -0.51 -15.88
C ASP A 117 -8.20 0.76 -15.41
N LEU A 118 -7.50 1.65 -14.68
CA LEU A 118 -8.04 2.95 -14.27
C LEU A 118 -8.24 3.90 -15.46
N TYR A 119 -7.34 3.87 -16.44
CA TYR A 119 -7.45 4.68 -17.65
C TYR A 119 -8.67 4.28 -18.48
N GLU A 120 -8.86 2.98 -18.72
CA GLU A 120 -10.01 2.44 -19.43
C GLU A 120 -11.33 2.85 -18.75
N LEU A 121 -11.40 2.72 -17.42
CA LEU A 121 -12.57 3.15 -16.66
C LEU A 121 -12.90 4.63 -16.85
N ILE A 122 -11.90 5.51 -16.74
CA ILE A 122 -12.10 6.96 -16.88
C ILE A 122 -12.51 7.33 -18.31
N GLU A 123 -11.93 6.66 -19.31
CA GLU A 123 -12.20 6.94 -20.71
C GLU A 123 -13.60 6.46 -21.13
N ASP A 124 -14.04 5.31 -20.62
CA ASP A 124 -15.42 4.82 -20.76
C ASP A 124 -16.44 5.83 -20.23
N VAL A 125 -16.17 6.39 -19.04
CA VAL A 125 -17.01 7.42 -18.42
C VAL A 125 -17.04 8.69 -19.28
N SER A 126 -15.92 9.02 -19.93
CA SER A 126 -15.81 10.24 -20.73
C SER A 126 -16.47 10.14 -22.12
N ASN A 127 -16.43 8.94 -22.73
CA ASN A 127 -16.95 8.70 -24.08
C ASN A 127 -18.44 8.37 -24.11
N THR A 128 -19.01 7.96 -22.97
CA THR A 128 -20.45 7.83 -22.83
C THR A 128 -21.07 9.23 -22.86
N SER A 129 -22.17 9.43 -23.59
CA SER A 129 -22.94 10.69 -23.51
C SER A 129 -23.15 11.01 -22.04
N ILE A 130 -22.74 12.21 -21.60
CA ILE A 130 -22.78 12.64 -20.20
C ILE A 130 -24.18 12.46 -19.58
N LYS A 131 -25.23 12.41 -20.41
CA LYS A 131 -26.63 12.16 -20.04
C LYS A 131 -27.01 10.69 -19.77
N SER A 132 -26.18 9.71 -20.11
CA SER A 132 -26.51 8.28 -20.03
C SER A 132 -25.54 7.45 -19.17
N ILE A 133 -24.60 8.09 -18.48
CA ILE A 133 -23.72 7.38 -17.55
C ILE A 133 -24.54 7.00 -16.32
N LYS A 134 -24.60 5.69 -16.02
CA LYS A 134 -25.17 5.19 -14.77
C LYS A 134 -24.06 5.12 -13.73
N LEU A 135 -24.11 5.91 -12.66
CA LEU A 135 -23.08 5.91 -11.62
C LEU A 135 -22.88 4.53 -10.99
N GLU A 136 -23.96 3.76 -10.86
CA GLU A 136 -23.93 2.37 -10.40
C GLU A 136 -22.93 1.52 -11.21
N ALA A 137 -23.00 1.58 -12.54
CA ALA A 137 -22.12 0.82 -13.43
C ALA A 137 -20.66 1.28 -13.33
N VAL A 138 -20.43 2.60 -13.16
CA VAL A 138 -19.09 3.16 -12.97
C VAL A 138 -18.49 2.68 -11.65
N ILE A 139 -19.27 2.70 -10.57
CA ILE A 139 -18.85 2.23 -9.25
C ILE A 139 -18.61 0.72 -9.28
N GLU A 140 -19.40 -0.06 -10.01
CA GLU A 140 -19.18 -1.49 -10.18
C GLU A 140 -17.86 -1.78 -10.91
N LYS A 141 -17.62 -1.11 -12.04
CA LYS A 141 -16.33 -1.19 -12.76
C LYS A 141 -15.17 -0.79 -11.84
N PHE A 142 -15.31 0.28 -11.07
CA PHE A 142 -14.27 0.74 -10.15
C PHE A 142 -13.96 -0.29 -9.07
N LYS A 143 -14.99 -0.87 -8.43
CA LYS A 143 -14.82 -1.97 -7.47
C LYS A 143 -14.12 -3.16 -8.11
N ASN A 144 -14.44 -3.49 -9.35
CA ASN A 144 -13.79 -4.57 -10.09
C ASN A 144 -12.31 -4.28 -10.34
N VAL A 145 -11.95 -3.06 -10.77
CA VAL A 145 -10.55 -2.64 -10.93
C VAL A 145 -9.77 -2.79 -9.62
N LEU A 146 -10.33 -2.34 -8.50
CA LEU A 146 -9.69 -2.46 -7.18
C LEU A 146 -9.51 -3.94 -6.78
N TYR A 147 -10.54 -4.76 -6.98
CA TYR A 147 -10.50 -6.19 -6.66
C TYR A 147 -9.43 -6.93 -7.47
N GLN A 148 -9.40 -6.72 -8.80
CA GLN A 148 -8.43 -7.36 -9.70
C GLN A 148 -6.98 -6.95 -9.41
N ASN A 149 -6.78 -5.76 -8.86
CA ASN A 149 -5.46 -5.22 -8.52
C ASN A 149 -5.15 -5.33 -7.01
N LYS A 150 -5.92 -6.13 -6.26
CA LYS A 150 -5.71 -6.40 -4.83
C LYS A 150 -5.62 -5.14 -3.95
N VAL A 151 -6.44 -4.14 -4.25
CA VAL A 151 -6.59 -2.91 -3.46
C VAL A 151 -7.85 -3.03 -2.62
N THR A 152 -7.69 -3.08 -1.30
CA THR A 152 -8.80 -3.16 -0.34
C THR A 152 -9.04 -1.82 0.31
N LEU A 153 -10.21 -1.23 0.06
CA LEU A 153 -10.59 0.04 0.66
C LEU A 153 -11.23 -0.14 2.05
N PRO A 154 -11.27 0.91 2.88
CA PRO A 154 -12.06 0.91 4.10
C PRO A 154 -13.56 0.72 3.86
N HIS A 155 -14.24 0.11 4.82
CA HIS A 155 -15.68 -0.15 4.76
C HIS A 155 -16.50 1.12 4.47
N TYR A 156 -16.14 2.24 5.11
CA TYR A 156 -16.86 3.50 4.93
C TYR A 156 -16.83 4.01 3.47
N LEU A 157 -15.81 3.69 2.68
CA LEU A 157 -15.78 4.05 1.26
C LEU A 157 -16.77 3.24 0.43
N TYR A 158 -16.97 1.96 0.76
CA TYR A 158 -18.02 1.16 0.13
C TYR A 158 -19.41 1.67 0.48
N MET A 159 -19.63 2.07 1.74
CA MET A 159 -20.87 2.74 2.15
C MET A 159 -21.08 4.05 1.38
N LEU A 160 -20.03 4.87 1.26
CA LEU A 160 -20.07 6.13 0.52
C LEU A 160 -20.44 5.91 -0.95
N MET A 161 -19.79 4.95 -1.62
CA MET A 161 -20.09 4.58 -3.01
C MET A 161 -21.56 4.15 -3.16
N ARG A 162 -22.07 3.28 -2.27
CA ARG A 162 -23.48 2.86 -2.29
C ARG A 162 -24.43 4.04 -2.11
N ALA A 163 -24.14 4.92 -1.16
CA ALA A 163 -24.98 6.06 -0.88
C ALA A 163 -25.02 7.08 -2.04
N LEU A 164 -23.90 7.27 -2.76
CA LEU A 164 -23.87 8.08 -3.99
C LEU A 164 -24.79 7.52 -5.08
N VAL A 165 -24.85 6.18 -5.26
CA VAL A 165 -25.80 5.54 -6.19
C VAL A 165 -27.25 5.82 -5.78
N ILE A 166 -27.56 5.73 -4.48
CA ILE A 166 -28.91 6.01 -3.97
C ILE A 166 -29.29 7.47 -4.21
N ILE A 167 -28.38 8.41 -3.93
CA ILE A 167 -28.59 9.84 -4.19
C ILE A 167 -28.82 10.12 -5.68
N GLU A 168 -28.05 9.50 -6.57
CA GLU A 168 -28.30 9.61 -8.02
C GLU A 168 -29.70 9.10 -8.37
N GLY A 169 -30.10 7.95 -7.83
CA GLY A 169 -31.44 7.40 -8.02
C GLY A 169 -32.57 8.31 -7.50
N VAL A 170 -32.35 9.01 -6.38
CA VAL A 170 -33.29 10.04 -5.88
C VAL A 170 -33.31 11.24 -6.81
N GLY A 171 -32.15 11.72 -7.26
CA GLY A 171 -32.03 12.83 -8.21
C GLY A 171 -32.76 12.55 -9.53
N LEU A 172 -32.59 11.36 -10.10
CA LEU A 172 -33.26 10.93 -11.34
C LEU A 172 -34.78 10.82 -11.20
N LYS A 173 -35.29 10.53 -10.00
CA LYS A 173 -36.75 10.58 -9.74
C LYS A 173 -37.26 12.02 -9.74
N LEU A 174 -36.49 12.96 -9.21
CA LEU A 174 -36.86 14.38 -9.11
C LEU A 174 -36.72 15.11 -10.44
N ASP A 175 -35.67 14.81 -11.20
CA ASP A 175 -35.40 15.33 -12.53
C ASP A 175 -34.92 14.20 -13.45
N PRO A 176 -35.69 13.82 -14.49
CA PRO A 176 -35.26 12.80 -15.46
C PRO A 176 -33.98 13.15 -16.22
N ASN A 177 -33.59 14.43 -16.28
CA ASN A 177 -32.35 14.91 -16.89
C ASN A 177 -31.23 15.14 -15.86
N PHE A 178 -31.43 14.71 -14.61
CA PHE A 178 -30.51 14.91 -13.52
C PHE A 178 -29.10 14.41 -13.87
N ASN A 179 -28.09 15.21 -13.55
CA ASN A 179 -26.71 14.88 -13.80
C ASN A 179 -25.83 15.22 -12.60
N ILE A 180 -25.28 14.20 -11.93
CA ILE A 180 -24.44 14.45 -10.75
C ILE A 180 -23.15 15.22 -11.10
N ASN A 181 -22.65 15.11 -12.34
CA ASN A 181 -21.41 15.78 -12.75
C ASN A 181 -21.55 17.30 -12.81
N THR A 182 -22.73 17.83 -13.15
CA THR A 182 -22.96 19.28 -13.17
C THR A 182 -22.86 19.87 -11.76
N ASN A 183 -23.34 19.14 -10.76
CA ASN A 183 -23.30 19.56 -9.36
C ASN A 183 -21.92 19.36 -8.73
N LEU A 184 -21.07 18.47 -9.26
CA LEU A 184 -19.70 18.27 -8.78
C LEU A 184 -18.73 19.43 -9.12
N GLN A 185 -18.95 20.15 -10.23
CA GLN A 185 -18.07 21.25 -10.65
C GLN A 185 -17.86 22.37 -9.60
N PRO A 186 -18.89 22.94 -8.95
CA PRO A 186 -18.69 23.98 -7.93
C PRO A 186 -17.90 23.46 -6.71
N PHE A 187 -18.04 22.17 -6.37
CA PHE A 187 -17.25 21.55 -5.31
C PHE A 187 -15.79 21.40 -5.72
N MET A 188 -15.48 21.14 -7.00
CA MET A 188 -14.08 21.11 -7.46
C MET A 188 -13.36 22.45 -7.28
N ALA A 189 -14.05 23.56 -7.55
CA ALA A 189 -13.51 24.90 -7.30
C ALA A 189 -13.23 25.10 -5.80
N THR A 190 -14.15 24.63 -4.94
CA THR A 190 -14.02 24.72 -3.48
C THR A 190 -12.90 23.83 -2.93
N ILE A 191 -12.80 22.57 -3.39
CA ILE A 191 -11.71 21.63 -3.04
C ILE A 191 -10.37 22.21 -3.49
N SER A 192 -10.28 22.69 -4.73
CA SER A 192 -9.06 23.31 -5.27
C SER A 192 -8.67 24.54 -4.45
N ARG A 193 -9.63 25.41 -4.11
CA ARG A 193 -9.36 26.60 -3.29
C ARG A 193 -8.94 26.27 -1.86
N LYS A 194 -9.56 25.27 -1.21
CA LYS A 194 -9.15 24.77 0.11
C LYS A 194 -7.71 24.22 0.07
N LYS A 195 -7.38 23.45 -0.98
CA LYS A 195 -6.04 22.86 -1.20
C LYS A 195 -4.95 23.89 -1.49
N PHE A 196 -5.23 24.86 -2.37
CA PHE A 196 -4.32 25.95 -2.72
C PHE A 196 -4.36 27.13 -1.72
N SER A 197 -5.14 27.04 -0.63
CA SER A 197 -5.10 28.07 0.39
C SER A 197 -3.70 28.08 1.02
N ILE A 198 -2.99 29.20 0.83
CA ILE A 198 -1.64 29.44 1.36
C ILE A 198 -1.58 29.16 2.87
N LYS A 199 -2.67 29.38 3.61
CA LYS A 199 -2.79 29.02 5.03
C LYS A 199 -2.61 27.52 5.33
N ARG A 200 -3.08 26.61 4.48
CA ARG A 200 -2.97 25.15 4.70
C ARG A 200 -1.59 24.62 4.30
N LEU A 201 -1.01 25.16 3.23
CA LEU A 201 0.39 24.89 2.86
C LEU A 201 1.36 25.36 3.95
N LEU A 202 1.14 26.58 4.50
CA LEU A 202 1.91 27.11 5.62
C LEU A 202 1.72 26.29 6.89
N LYS A 203 0.49 25.85 7.22
CA LYS A 203 0.24 25.01 8.41
C LYS A 203 0.89 23.62 8.32
N LYS A 204 0.87 22.99 7.14
CA LYS A 204 1.50 21.67 6.88
C LYS A 204 3.03 21.74 6.93
N ASN A 205 3.60 22.89 6.55
CA ASN A 205 5.03 23.16 6.71
C ASN A 205 5.39 23.54 8.16
N TRP A 206 4.51 24.26 8.88
CA TRP A 206 4.75 24.66 10.26
C TRP A 206 4.80 23.48 11.23
N THR A 207 3.95 22.46 11.07
CA THR A 207 4.05 21.21 11.84
C THR A 207 5.30 20.40 11.51
N ARG A 208 5.82 20.47 10.28
CA ARG A 208 7.14 19.91 9.94
C ARG A 208 8.29 20.69 10.59
N VAL A 209 8.18 22.01 10.71
CA VAL A 209 9.16 22.85 11.44
C VAL A 209 9.10 22.60 12.95
N GLN A 210 7.93 22.35 13.54
CA GLN A 210 7.82 21.96 14.95
C GLN A 210 8.49 20.61 15.24
N ASN A 211 8.45 19.67 14.29
CA ASN A 211 9.21 18.42 14.40
C ASN A 211 10.72 18.62 14.19
N ILE A 212 11.14 19.68 13.48
CA ILE A 212 12.56 20.08 13.38
C ILE A 212 13.05 20.71 14.69
N ASN A 213 12.23 21.47 15.42
CA ASN A 213 12.60 21.99 16.73
C ASN A 213 12.82 20.86 17.77
N ALA A 214 11.98 19.82 17.74
CA ALA A 214 12.19 18.63 18.57
C ALA A 214 13.48 17.86 18.22
N LEU A 215 13.93 17.95 16.96
CA LEU A 215 15.24 17.41 16.51
C LEU A 215 16.41 18.32 16.91
N ILE A 216 16.22 19.64 17.01
CA ILE A 216 17.25 20.60 17.45
C ILE A 216 17.54 20.46 18.93
N ASP A 217 16.55 20.12 19.76
CA ASP A 217 16.74 19.94 21.20
C ASP A 217 17.52 18.64 21.54
N THR A 218 17.44 17.60 20.70
CA THR A 218 18.17 16.32 20.89
C THR A 218 19.47 16.22 20.08
N LEU A 219 19.61 17.00 19.01
CA LEU A 219 20.84 17.12 18.21
C LEU A 219 22.13 17.34 19.02
N PRO A 220 22.19 18.22 20.05
CA PRO A 220 23.42 18.43 20.79
C PRO A 220 23.86 17.20 21.60
N GLU A 221 22.94 16.39 22.13
CA GLU A 221 23.30 15.19 22.91
C GLU A 221 23.89 14.10 22.01
N ASP A 222 23.26 13.84 20.86
CA ASP A 222 23.73 12.83 19.91
C ASP A 222 25.08 13.21 19.29
N VAL A 223 25.24 14.48 18.88
CA VAL A 223 26.50 14.98 18.32
C VAL A 223 27.61 14.99 19.38
N ASN A 224 27.32 15.40 20.62
CA ASN A 224 28.30 15.33 21.70
C ASN A 224 28.67 13.88 22.01
N SER A 225 27.73 12.93 21.98
CA SER A 225 28.03 11.51 22.19
C SER A 225 28.96 10.95 21.11
N ILE A 226 28.78 11.38 19.84
CA ILE A 226 29.63 10.98 18.72
C ILE A 226 31.01 11.63 18.85
N ILE A 227 31.09 12.93 19.14
CA ILE A 227 32.35 13.65 19.35
C ILE A 227 33.12 13.06 20.54
N HIS A 228 32.45 12.72 21.64
CA HIS A 228 33.07 12.05 22.79
C HIS A 228 33.55 10.65 22.45
N LYS A 229 32.77 9.85 21.72
CA LYS A 229 33.20 8.51 21.25
C LYS A 229 34.39 8.58 20.29
N ILE A 230 34.47 9.62 19.45
CA ILE A 230 35.62 9.87 18.56
C ILE A 230 36.85 10.30 19.39
N LYS A 231 36.66 11.22 20.35
CA LYS A 231 37.73 11.76 21.20
C LYS A 231 38.32 10.70 22.13
N ASP A 232 37.50 9.80 22.64
CA ASP A 232 37.92 8.69 23.50
C ASP A 232 38.41 7.46 22.70
N GLY A 233 38.45 7.53 21.36
CA GLY A 233 38.87 6.42 20.49
C GLY A 233 37.95 5.19 20.53
N LYS A 234 36.74 5.31 21.09
CA LYS A 234 35.74 4.24 21.27
C LYS A 234 34.71 4.20 20.14
N LEU A 235 35.10 4.61 18.93
CA LEU A 235 34.23 4.48 17.77
C LEU A 235 34.19 3.01 17.32
N THR A 236 33.32 2.21 17.94
CA THR A 236 33.04 0.84 17.49
C THR A 236 32.16 0.93 16.25
N ILE A 237 32.77 1.00 15.06
CA ILE A 237 32.05 0.87 13.79
C ILE A 237 31.61 -0.59 13.68
N ILE A 238 30.35 -0.88 14.00
CA ILE A 238 29.74 -2.18 13.74
C ILE A 238 29.42 -2.22 12.24
N HIS A 239 30.43 -2.52 11.44
CA HIS A 239 30.28 -2.77 10.02
C HIS A 239 29.84 -4.23 9.84
N ASP A 240 28.56 -4.44 9.53
CA ASP A 240 28.08 -5.75 9.09
C ASP A 240 28.53 -5.95 7.63
N ILE A 241 29.79 -6.34 7.45
CA ILE A 241 30.37 -6.59 6.12
C ILE A 241 29.69 -7.85 5.57
N LYS A 242 28.61 -7.65 4.82
CA LYS A 242 28.00 -8.71 4.00
C LYS A 242 29.08 -9.31 3.10
N GLY A 243 29.40 -10.58 3.31
CA GLY A 243 30.49 -11.30 2.62
C GLY A 243 31.63 -11.77 3.54
N LEU A 244 31.73 -11.27 4.78
CA LEU A 244 32.76 -11.77 5.72
C LEU A 244 32.45 -13.20 6.19
N GLU A 245 31.18 -13.55 6.34
CA GLU A 245 30.77 -14.93 6.62
C GLU A 245 31.10 -15.88 5.47
N GLU A 246 30.88 -15.44 4.22
CA GLU A 246 31.20 -16.21 3.02
C GLU A 246 32.71 -16.42 2.87
N LEU A 247 33.51 -15.37 3.14
CA LEU A 247 34.96 -15.45 3.20
C LEU A 247 35.42 -16.40 4.30
N ARG A 248 34.85 -16.30 5.52
CA ARG A 248 35.15 -17.20 6.64
C ARG A 248 34.82 -18.66 6.31
N HIS A 249 33.68 -18.90 5.67
CA HIS A 249 33.30 -20.24 5.21
C HIS A 249 34.27 -20.78 4.15
N SER A 250 34.72 -19.92 3.23
CA SER A 250 35.68 -20.30 2.18
C SER A 250 37.06 -20.59 2.76
N LEU A 251 37.53 -19.77 3.71
CA LEU A 251 38.81 -19.98 4.41
C LEU A 251 38.80 -21.25 5.28
N ASN A 252 37.70 -21.53 5.99
CA ASN A 252 37.56 -22.77 6.76
C ASN A 252 37.57 -24.01 5.85
N LYS A 253 36.90 -23.95 4.69
CA LYS A 253 36.94 -25.04 3.70
C LYS A 253 38.37 -25.25 3.15
N ALA A 254 39.09 -24.18 2.85
CA ALA A 254 40.47 -24.25 2.36
C ALA A 254 41.42 -24.83 3.43
N SER A 255 41.31 -24.35 4.67
CA SER A 255 42.13 -24.83 5.80
C SER A 255 41.95 -26.33 6.05
N ASN A 256 40.70 -26.81 6.14
CA ASN A 256 40.43 -28.24 6.33
C ASN A 256 40.98 -29.10 5.19
N ARG A 257 40.91 -28.63 3.94
CA ARG A 257 41.50 -29.34 2.78
C ARG A 257 43.02 -29.42 2.89
N LEU A 258 43.69 -28.36 3.33
CA LEU A 258 45.13 -28.34 3.53
C LEU A 258 45.57 -29.30 4.64
N VAL A 259 44.87 -29.30 5.79
CA VAL A 259 45.18 -30.23 6.89
C VAL A 259 45.08 -31.68 6.42
N VAL A 260 44.02 -32.04 5.69
CA VAL A 260 43.86 -33.40 5.16
C VAL A 260 44.93 -33.74 4.13
N ALA A 261 45.30 -32.81 3.24
CA ALA A 261 46.38 -33.02 2.27
C ALA A 261 47.73 -33.26 2.96
N ILE A 262 48.03 -32.52 4.03
CA ILE A 262 49.25 -32.71 4.84
C ILE A 262 49.25 -34.08 5.51
N ILE A 263 48.12 -34.53 6.08
CA ILE A 263 48.01 -35.86 6.70
C ILE A 263 48.24 -36.96 5.65
N ILE A 264 47.63 -36.84 4.46
CA ILE A 264 47.83 -37.77 3.35
C ILE A 264 49.30 -37.80 2.92
N ALA A 265 49.94 -36.63 2.78
CA ALA A 265 51.35 -36.54 2.42
C ALA A 265 52.25 -37.18 3.48
N ALA A 266 52.02 -36.88 4.76
CA ALA A 266 52.78 -37.46 5.88
C ALA A 266 52.60 -38.98 5.96
N LEU A 267 51.37 -39.47 5.75
CA LEU A 267 51.07 -40.90 5.74
C LEU A 267 51.75 -41.59 4.54
N SER A 268 51.68 -40.99 3.36
CA SER A 268 52.32 -41.50 2.15
C SER A 268 53.85 -41.56 2.29
N ILE A 269 54.47 -40.49 2.81
CA ILE A 269 55.92 -40.43 3.07
C ILE A 269 56.31 -41.44 4.16
N GLY A 270 55.55 -41.51 5.26
CA GLY A 270 55.79 -42.47 6.34
C GLY A 270 55.70 -43.92 5.84
N SER A 271 54.68 -44.24 5.04
CA SER A 271 54.56 -45.55 4.39
C SER A 271 55.70 -45.85 3.43
N ALA A 272 56.14 -44.89 2.63
CA ALA A 272 57.29 -45.05 1.74
C ALA A 272 58.57 -45.37 2.53
N LEU A 273 58.82 -44.64 3.62
CA LEU A 273 59.97 -44.87 4.49
C LEU A 273 59.92 -46.25 5.15
N LEU A 274 58.75 -46.71 5.60
CA LEU A 274 58.59 -48.06 6.17
C LEU A 274 58.86 -49.17 5.14
N VAL A 275 58.50 -48.94 3.88
CA VAL A 275 58.81 -49.86 2.78
C VAL A 275 60.32 -49.88 2.51
N ILE A 276 60.96 -48.72 2.44
CA ILE A 276 62.42 -48.60 2.21
C ILE A 276 63.23 -49.18 3.37
N ALA A 277 62.79 -48.95 4.61
CA ALA A 277 63.43 -49.46 5.83
C ALA A 277 63.20 -50.98 6.02
N ASP A 278 62.43 -51.60 5.14
CA ASP A 278 62.24 -53.05 5.08
C ASP A 278 61.67 -53.63 6.40
N MET A 279 60.76 -52.87 7.03
CA MET A 279 60.27 -53.15 8.39
C MET A 279 59.42 -54.44 8.47
N PRO A 280 59.75 -55.40 9.35
CA PRO A 280 58.88 -56.56 9.61
C PRO A 280 57.64 -56.18 10.46
N PRO A 281 56.51 -56.91 10.37
CA PRO A 281 56.28 -58.12 9.57
C PRO A 281 56.03 -57.81 8.09
N LYS A 282 56.47 -58.72 7.22
CA LYS A 282 56.32 -58.60 5.75
C LYS A 282 55.33 -59.63 5.24
N VAL A 283 54.52 -59.23 4.27
CA VAL A 283 53.64 -60.13 3.52
C VAL A 283 54.05 -60.04 2.05
N LYS A 284 54.41 -61.17 1.44
CA LYS A 284 54.91 -61.24 0.05
C LYS A 284 56.06 -60.25 -0.24
N GLY A 285 56.97 -60.06 0.72
CA GLY A 285 58.14 -59.19 0.57
C GLY A 285 57.89 -57.70 0.80
N ILE A 286 56.66 -57.26 1.08
CA ILE A 286 56.34 -55.85 1.37
C ILE A 286 56.04 -55.70 2.86
N PRO A 287 56.63 -54.71 3.56
CA PRO A 287 56.26 -54.33 4.93
C PRO A 287 54.75 -54.09 5.06
N LEU A 288 54.10 -54.85 5.95
CA LEU A 288 52.64 -54.84 6.10
C LEU A 288 52.12 -53.44 6.49
N LEU A 289 52.80 -52.77 7.42
CA LEU A 289 52.45 -51.41 7.85
C LEU A 289 52.60 -50.38 6.74
N GLY A 290 53.62 -50.52 5.88
CA GLY A 290 53.80 -49.68 4.70
C GLY A 290 52.65 -49.83 3.71
N ALA A 291 52.26 -51.07 3.41
CA ALA A 291 51.13 -51.37 2.53
C ALA A 291 49.79 -50.84 3.07
N ILE A 292 49.55 -50.96 4.38
CA ILE A 292 48.35 -50.43 5.04
C ILE A 292 48.31 -48.89 4.94
N GLY A 293 49.41 -48.21 5.23
CA GLY A 293 49.41 -46.75 5.18
C GLY A 293 49.29 -46.21 3.75
N PHE A 294 49.85 -46.88 2.74
CA PHE A 294 49.63 -46.50 1.32
C PHE A 294 48.17 -46.68 0.89
N THR A 295 47.53 -47.80 1.25
CA THR A 295 46.12 -48.03 0.92
C THR A 295 45.22 -47.01 1.62
N LEU A 296 45.47 -46.71 2.89
CA LEU A 296 44.76 -45.68 3.64
C LEU A 296 44.96 -44.28 3.03
N SER A 297 46.19 -43.93 2.66
CA SER A 297 46.52 -42.66 1.99
C SER A 297 45.78 -42.54 0.64
N ALA A 298 45.72 -43.62 -0.15
CA ALA A 298 45.03 -43.63 -1.43
C ALA A 298 43.50 -43.46 -1.28
N ILE A 299 42.89 -44.14 -0.30
CA ILE A 299 41.47 -44.02 0.00
C ILE A 299 41.13 -42.59 0.44
N LEU A 300 41.91 -42.02 1.37
CA LEU A 300 41.72 -40.65 1.84
C LEU A 300 41.89 -39.63 0.70
N GLY A 301 42.90 -39.80 -0.14
CA GLY A 301 43.11 -38.97 -1.33
C GLY A 301 41.91 -39.02 -2.29
N PHE A 302 41.37 -40.20 -2.54
CA PHE A 302 40.20 -40.38 -3.40
C PHE A 302 38.94 -39.69 -2.84
N ILE A 303 38.70 -39.81 -1.53
CA ILE A 303 37.58 -39.14 -0.84
C ILE A 303 37.69 -37.61 -0.97
N VAL A 304 38.89 -37.05 -0.80
CA VAL A 304 39.12 -35.60 -0.94
C VAL A 304 38.84 -35.12 -2.35
N VAL A 305 39.32 -35.86 -3.37
CA VAL A 305 39.05 -35.52 -4.78
C VAL A 305 37.55 -35.50 -5.07
N ILE A 306 36.80 -36.52 -4.63
CA ILE A 306 35.35 -36.57 -4.78
C ILE A 306 34.67 -35.40 -4.07
N SER A 307 35.11 -35.07 -2.84
CA SER A 307 34.57 -33.96 -2.06
C SER A 307 34.75 -32.60 -2.76
N ILE A 308 35.88 -32.41 -3.46
CA ILE A 308 36.16 -31.20 -4.25
C ILE A 308 35.18 -31.10 -5.42
N PHE A 309 35.01 -32.18 -6.19
CA PHE A 309 34.12 -32.17 -7.36
C PHE A 309 32.64 -32.03 -7.00
N ARG A 310 32.20 -32.61 -5.88
CA ARG A 310 30.79 -32.53 -5.45
C ARG A 310 30.38 -31.14 -4.97
N ASN A 311 31.30 -30.36 -4.40
CA ASN A 311 31.03 -29.02 -3.88
C ASN A 311 31.20 -27.88 -4.90
N ASN A 312 31.63 -28.17 -6.14
CA ASN A 312 31.74 -27.18 -7.23
C ASN A 312 30.48 -27.11 -8.14
N LYS A 313 29.44 -27.91 -7.85
CA LYS A 313 28.12 -27.77 -8.48
C LYS A 313 27.14 -27.25 -7.43
N LEU A 314 27.04 -25.93 -7.31
CA LEU A 314 25.93 -25.15 -6.75
C LEU A 314 26.21 -23.67 -7.02
#